data_AF-A0A2G5SDX7-F1
#
_entry.id   AF-A0A2G5SDX7-F1
#
_cell.length_a   1.000
_cell.length_b   1.000
_cell.length_c   1.000
_cell.angle_alpha   90.00
_cell.angle_beta   90.00
_cell.angle_gamma   90.00
#
_symmetry.space_group_name_H-M   'P 1'
#
loop_
_entity.id
_entity.type
_entity.pdbx_description
1 polymer ?
#
loop_
_entity_poly.entity_id
_entity_poly.type
_entity_poly.pdbx_seq_one_letter_code
_entity_poly.pdbx_strand_id
1 'polypeptide(L)'
;MSDDEKKVVLLKTKKSMSWIRNELFGPIQEAARKPYPFNPEHLFPSAIDPTTLWCNLSELRLCMLIVERKPLGHRRAMFKLELIERIKKIFDNEDPSCKIFLSDENQVAFDEQRKNLENGTTKRMLFPPKYTVRPTLEMLDEKLNEWFNLDICERNEPIPKGEFRFDEFNLPAHLLAQIPPDLLDRGREKEEEEQEESEEDETGECSTSKS
;
A
#
# COMPACT_ATOMS: atom_id res chain seq x y z
N MET A 1 47.59 70.62 30.04
CA MET A 1 47.94 69.20 29.79
C MET A 1 47.03 68.39 30.70
N SER A 2 46.15 67.49 30.29
CA SER A 2 45.61 67.09 28.99
C SER A 2 44.23 66.53 29.35
N ASP A 3 43.18 66.96 28.65
CA ASP A 3 41.81 66.49 28.88
C ASP A 3 41.65 65.05 28.39
N ASP A 4 41.42 64.11 29.32
CA ASP A 4 41.04 62.73 29.00
C ASP A 4 39.54 62.67 28.67
N GLU A 5 39.22 62.89 27.40
CA GLU A 5 37.87 62.67 26.86
C GLU A 5 37.55 61.17 26.80
N LYS A 6 36.74 60.70 27.75
CA LYS A 6 36.10 59.39 27.70
C LYS A 6 35.13 59.32 26.51
N LYS A 7 35.55 58.67 25.41
CA LYS A 7 34.66 58.28 24.31
C LYS A 7 33.70 57.17 24.74
N VAL A 8 32.45 57.53 25.00
CA VAL A 8 31.34 56.59 25.16
C VAL A 8 30.82 56.21 23.78
N VAL A 9 31.08 54.98 23.32
CA VAL A 9 30.51 54.44 22.09
C VAL A 9 29.10 53.94 22.39
N LEU A 10 28.10 54.70 21.98
CA LEU A 10 26.69 54.37 22.15
C LEU A 10 26.23 53.50 20.97
N LEU A 11 26.28 52.18 21.15
CA LEU A 11 25.73 51.22 20.18
C LEU A 11 24.21 51.36 20.10
N LYS A 12 23.72 52.12 19.10
CA LYS A 12 22.30 52.17 18.75
C LYS A 12 21.88 50.88 18.03
N THR A 13 21.76 49.79 18.78
CA THR A 13 21.16 48.53 18.29
C THR A 13 19.73 48.42 18.80
N LYS A 14 18.85 49.29 18.30
CA LYS A 14 17.40 49.04 18.36
C LYS A 14 16.84 49.24 16.97
N LYS A 15 17.05 48.24 16.12
CA LYS A 15 16.24 48.11 14.91
C LYS A 15 14.79 47.99 15.37
N SER A 16 13.91 48.74 14.72
CA SER A 16 12.48 48.75 15.04
C SER A 16 11.91 47.33 14.99
N MET A 17 10.99 46.99 15.90
CA MET A 17 10.27 45.71 15.87
C MET A 17 9.54 45.48 14.53
N SER A 18 9.13 46.55 13.84
CA SER A 18 8.55 46.44 12.49
C SER A 18 9.59 46.01 11.45
N TRP A 19 10.84 46.47 11.57
CA TRP A 19 11.93 46.06 10.69
C TRP A 19 12.27 44.58 10.92
N ILE A 20 12.35 44.14 12.18
CA ILE A 20 12.59 42.73 12.52
C ILE A 20 11.45 41.85 12.00
N ARG A 21 10.19 42.27 12.16
CA ARG A 21 9.05 41.50 11.61
C ARG A 21 9.13 41.37 10.10
N ASN A 22 9.41 42.46 9.40
CA ASN A 22 9.44 42.45 7.94
C ASN A 22 10.64 41.66 7.41
N GLU A 23 11.80 41.71 8.06
CA GLU A 23 12.99 40.96 7.62
C GLU A 23 12.88 39.46 7.92
N LEU A 24 12.43 39.10 9.13
CA LEU A 24 12.40 37.70 9.58
C LEU A 24 11.15 36.95 9.11
N PHE A 25 10.01 37.64 9.08
CA PHE A 25 8.72 37.02 8.75
C PHE A 25 8.14 37.49 7.41
N GLY A 26 8.68 38.55 6.79
CA GLY A 26 8.28 38.95 5.44
C GLY A 26 8.43 37.83 4.42
N PRO A 27 9.60 37.16 4.33
CA PRO A 27 9.78 36.03 3.42
C PRO A 27 8.84 34.85 3.72
N ILE A 28 8.54 34.60 5.01
CA ILE A 28 7.61 33.53 5.43
C ILE A 28 6.17 33.90 5.07
N GLN A 29 5.77 35.15 5.28
CA GLN A 29 4.45 35.67 4.91
C GLN A 29 4.28 35.73 3.39
N GLU A 30 5.33 36.05 2.65
CA GLU A 30 5.36 36.05 1.20
C GLU A 30 5.30 34.62 0.64
N ALA A 31 6.02 33.68 1.26
CA ALA A 31 5.91 32.25 0.94
C ALA A 31 4.56 31.64 1.33
N ALA A 32 3.93 32.09 2.41
CA ALA A 32 2.57 31.69 2.80
C ALA A 32 1.49 32.32 1.91
N ARG A 33 1.78 33.47 1.28
CA ARG A 33 0.92 34.11 0.27
C ARG A 33 1.09 33.52 -1.12
N LYS A 34 2.23 32.88 -1.41
CA LYS A 34 2.33 32.06 -2.61
C LYS A 34 1.26 30.97 -2.49
N PRO A 35 0.41 30.80 -3.52
CA PRO A 35 -0.51 29.70 -3.51
C PRO A 35 0.32 28.42 -3.34
N TYR A 36 -0.01 27.61 -2.35
CA TYR A 36 0.57 26.27 -2.23
C TYR A 36 0.49 25.58 -3.59
N PRO A 37 1.41 24.68 -3.95
CA PRO A 37 1.35 23.91 -5.20
C PRO A 37 0.07 23.05 -5.35
N PHE A 38 -0.87 23.15 -4.41
CA PHE A 38 -2.22 22.59 -4.47
C PHE A 38 -3.27 23.53 -5.12
N ASN A 39 -2.88 24.69 -5.66
CA ASN A 39 -3.84 25.55 -6.37
C ASN A 39 -4.11 25.00 -7.79
N PRO A 40 -5.35 24.60 -8.10
CA PRO A 40 -5.68 23.85 -9.32
C PRO A 40 -5.70 24.68 -10.62
N GLU A 41 -5.49 25.99 -10.56
CA GLU A 41 -5.83 26.87 -11.70
C GLU A 41 -4.65 27.31 -12.58
N HIS A 42 -3.38 27.07 -12.23
CA HIS A 42 -2.28 27.56 -13.06
C HIS A 42 -1.14 26.55 -13.28
N LEU A 43 -1.18 25.93 -14.47
CA LEU A 43 -0.03 25.57 -15.32
C LEU A 43 0.91 24.42 -14.91
N PHE A 44 0.47 23.46 -14.10
CA PHE A 44 1.11 22.13 -14.03
C PHE A 44 0.10 21.03 -14.36
N PRO A 45 0.46 20.04 -15.20
CA PRO A 45 -0.43 18.91 -15.43
C PRO A 45 -0.52 18.12 -14.12
N SER A 46 -1.75 17.95 -13.64
CA SER A 46 -2.17 17.22 -12.42
C SER A 46 -2.23 18.10 -11.16
N ALA A 47 -3.41 18.68 -10.90
CA ALA A 47 -3.85 18.89 -9.54
C ALA A 47 -3.72 17.54 -8.82
N ILE A 48 -2.81 17.44 -7.87
CA ILE A 48 -2.49 16.16 -7.23
C ILE A 48 -3.69 15.76 -6.39
N ASP A 49 -4.40 14.71 -6.81
CA ASP A 49 -5.56 14.20 -6.09
C ASP A 49 -5.07 13.57 -4.75
N PRO A 50 -5.50 14.09 -3.59
CA PRO A 50 -5.10 13.53 -2.29
C PRO A 50 -5.59 12.09 -2.08
N THR A 51 -6.51 11.59 -2.92
CA THR A 51 -6.98 10.21 -2.89
C THR A 51 -6.05 9.25 -3.63
N THR A 52 -5.20 9.75 -4.52
CA THR A 52 -4.21 8.95 -5.26
C THR A 52 -2.80 9.02 -4.65
N LEU A 53 -2.63 9.77 -3.55
CA LEU A 53 -1.35 9.90 -2.86
C LEU A 53 -1.25 8.97 -1.65
N TRP A 54 -0.21 8.13 -1.65
CA TRP A 54 0.20 7.38 -0.47
C TRP A 54 0.82 8.32 0.57
N CYS A 55 0.35 8.22 1.81
CA CYS A 55 0.96 8.87 2.97
C CYS A 55 1.49 7.82 3.96
N ASN A 56 2.41 8.21 4.83
CA ASN A 56 3.05 7.32 5.80
C ASN A 56 2.04 6.49 6.62
N LEU A 57 0.89 7.07 7.00
CA LEU A 57 -0.15 6.36 7.74
C LEU A 57 -0.85 5.29 6.88
N SER A 58 -1.12 5.59 5.61
CA SER A 58 -1.74 4.63 4.70
C SER A 58 -0.78 3.51 4.31
N GLU A 59 0.51 3.81 4.16
CA GLU A 59 1.54 2.81 3.91
C GLU A 59 1.72 1.90 5.11
N LEU A 60 1.79 2.48 6.33
CA LEU A 60 1.84 1.69 7.57
C LEU A 60 0.62 0.75 7.67
N ARG A 61 -0.57 1.25 7.35
CA ARG A 61 -1.78 0.43 7.31
C ARG A 61 -1.66 -0.71 6.29
N LEU A 62 -1.22 -0.43 5.08
CA LEU A 62 -1.02 -1.45 4.05
C LEU A 62 -0.01 -2.51 4.54
N CYS A 63 1.11 -2.11 5.14
CA CYS A 63 2.07 -3.04 5.74
C CYS A 63 1.44 -3.96 6.78
N MET A 64 0.64 -3.42 7.71
CA MET A 64 -0.07 -4.25 8.70
C MET A 64 -1.02 -5.25 8.03
N LEU A 65 -1.76 -4.83 7.01
CA LEU A 65 -2.70 -5.69 6.30
C LEU A 65 -2.00 -6.77 5.46
N ILE A 66 -0.83 -6.49 4.87
CA ILE A 66 -0.04 -7.48 4.11
C ILE A 66 0.44 -8.60 5.02
N VAL A 67 0.84 -8.27 6.27
CA VAL A 67 1.25 -9.27 7.26
C VAL A 67 0.08 -10.20 7.63
N GLU A 68 -1.14 -9.65 7.74
CA GLU A 68 -2.33 -10.47 7.96
C GLU A 68 -2.72 -11.29 6.71
N ARG A 69 -2.57 -10.71 5.52
CA ARG A 69 -3.03 -11.28 4.25
C ARG A 69 -2.02 -11.04 3.15
N LYS A 70 -1.23 -12.08 2.89
CA LYS A 70 -0.20 -12.09 1.85
C LYS A 70 -0.86 -12.00 0.45
N PRO A 71 -0.61 -10.94 -0.33
CA PRO A 71 -1.25 -10.75 -1.64
C PRO A 71 -0.54 -11.51 -2.78
N LEU A 72 -0.12 -12.75 -2.52
CA LEU A 72 0.66 -13.60 -3.43
C LEU A 72 0.05 -15.00 -3.58
N GLY A 73 0.46 -15.71 -4.64
CA GLY A 73 0.05 -17.08 -4.91
C GLY A 73 -1.38 -17.23 -5.43
N HIS A 74 -1.94 -18.42 -5.26
CA HIS A 74 -3.23 -18.83 -5.83
C HIS A 74 -4.43 -17.91 -5.46
N ARG A 75 -4.42 -17.28 -4.29
CA ARG A 75 -5.48 -16.36 -3.81
C ARG A 75 -5.13 -14.87 -3.97
N ARG A 76 -4.10 -14.53 -4.75
CA ARG A 76 -3.61 -13.14 -4.90
C ARG A 76 -4.71 -12.14 -5.23
N ALA A 77 -5.60 -12.46 -6.16
CA ALA A 77 -6.65 -11.54 -6.60
C ALA A 77 -7.65 -11.24 -5.47
N MET A 78 -8.10 -12.27 -4.74
CA MET A 78 -9.03 -12.12 -3.63
C MET A 78 -8.40 -11.31 -2.50
N PHE A 79 -7.15 -11.58 -2.16
CA PHE A 79 -6.46 -10.84 -1.10
C PHE A 79 -6.18 -9.39 -1.50
N LYS A 80 -5.81 -9.10 -2.75
CA LYS A 80 -5.66 -7.71 -3.23
C LYS A 80 -6.96 -6.92 -3.12
N LEU A 81 -8.10 -7.51 -3.49
CA LEU A 81 -9.41 -6.86 -3.34
C LEU A 81 -9.73 -6.55 -1.87
N GLU A 82 -9.43 -7.50 -0.97
CA GLU A 82 -9.64 -7.28 0.45
C GLU A 82 -8.72 -6.21 1.04
N LEU A 83 -7.45 -6.17 0.62
CA LEU A 83 -6.52 -5.11 1.03
C LEU A 83 -7.07 -3.73 0.66
N ILE A 84 -7.60 -3.57 -0.57
CA ILE A 84 -8.21 -2.32 -1.02
C ILE A 84 -9.39 -1.93 -0.11
N GLU A 85 -10.26 -2.88 0.22
CA GLU A 85 -11.41 -2.60 1.08
C GLU A 85 -10.97 -2.19 2.51
N ARG A 86 -10.00 -2.90 3.08
CA ARG A 86 -9.50 -2.67 4.46
C ARG A 86 -8.58 -1.47 4.59
N ILE A 87 -8.04 -0.95 3.49
CA ILE A 87 -7.40 0.38 3.43
C ILE A 87 -8.47 1.47 3.38
N LYS A 88 -9.59 1.23 2.70
CA LYS A 88 -10.65 2.26 2.58
C LYS A 88 -11.48 2.37 3.85
N LYS A 89 -11.60 1.30 4.64
CA LYS A 89 -12.47 1.20 5.82
C LYS A 89 -11.80 0.39 6.93
N ILE A 90 -12.15 0.71 8.17
CA ILE A 90 -11.75 -0.03 9.36
C ILE A 90 -12.97 -0.73 9.93
N PHE A 91 -12.89 -2.04 10.11
CA PHE A 91 -13.99 -2.86 10.60
C PHE A 91 -13.97 -2.95 12.13
N ASP A 92 -15.15 -3.05 12.74
CA ASP A 92 -15.30 -3.11 14.20
C ASP A 92 -14.71 -4.36 14.87
N ASN A 93 -14.42 -5.40 14.09
CA ASN A 93 -13.80 -6.64 14.53
C ASN A 93 -12.28 -6.69 14.32
N GLU A 94 -11.66 -5.61 13.83
CA GLU A 94 -10.21 -5.55 13.67
C GLU A 94 -9.48 -5.43 15.01
N ASP A 95 -8.19 -5.75 15.00
CA ASP A 95 -7.32 -5.62 16.17
C ASP A 95 -7.33 -4.17 16.71
N PRO A 96 -7.33 -3.95 18.04
CA PRO A 96 -7.34 -2.61 18.63
C PRO A 96 -6.20 -1.69 18.17
N SER A 97 -5.09 -2.23 17.67
CA SER A 97 -4.00 -1.44 17.08
C SER A 97 -4.44 -0.57 15.91
N CYS A 98 -5.55 -0.90 15.23
CA CYS A 98 -6.07 -0.11 14.12
C CYS A 98 -6.59 1.29 14.53
N LYS A 99 -6.78 1.55 15.83
CA LYS A 99 -7.21 2.86 16.36
C LYS A 99 -6.30 4.01 15.94
N ILE A 100 -5.01 3.74 15.72
CA ILE A 100 -4.05 4.77 15.29
C ILE A 100 -4.44 5.43 13.96
N PHE A 101 -5.27 4.76 13.16
CA PHE A 101 -5.76 5.25 11.87
C PHE A 101 -7.11 5.97 11.96
N LEU A 102 -7.73 6.03 13.14
CA LEU A 102 -9.01 6.70 13.36
C LEU A 102 -8.81 8.14 13.87
N SER A 103 -9.78 9.01 13.60
CA SER A 103 -9.91 10.30 14.29
C SER A 103 -10.29 10.06 15.76
N ASP A 104 -10.02 11.04 16.63
CA ASP A 104 -10.27 10.91 18.07
C ASP A 104 -11.74 10.60 18.38
N GLU A 105 -12.68 11.23 17.66
CA GLU A 105 -14.12 10.95 17.74
C GLU A 105 -14.44 9.49 17.37
N ASN A 106 -13.85 9.00 16.28
CA ASN A 106 -14.06 7.62 15.81
C ASN A 106 -13.38 6.60 16.71
N GLN A 107 -12.31 6.94 17.42
CA GLN A 107 -11.67 6.05 18.40
C GLN A 107 -12.62 5.76 19.57
N VAL A 108 -13.30 6.79 20.09
CA VAL A 108 -14.30 6.63 21.16
C VAL A 108 -15.46 5.75 20.67
N ALA A 109 -16.01 6.06 19.49
CA ALA A 109 -17.09 5.28 18.89
C ALA A 109 -16.68 3.82 18.60
N PHE A 110 -15.43 3.58 18.20
CA PHE A 110 -14.88 2.25 17.98
C PHE A 110 -14.82 1.44 19.29
N ASP A 111 -14.40 2.06 20.38
CA ASP A 111 -14.35 1.42 21.70
C ASP A 111 -15.73 1.09 22.26
N GLU A 112 -16.68 2.02 22.13
CA GLU A 112 -18.07 1.78 22.49
C GLU A 112 -18.67 0.64 21.67
N GLN A 113 -18.43 0.64 20.36
CA GLN A 113 -18.91 -0.40 19.46
C GLN A 113 -18.34 -1.77 19.83
N ARG A 114 -17.05 -1.88 20.16
CA ARG A 114 -16.45 -3.14 20.61
C ARG A 114 -17.09 -3.67 21.89
N LYS A 115 -17.31 -2.80 22.88
CA LYS A 115 -18.04 -3.17 24.11
C LYS A 115 -19.47 -3.63 23.79
N ASN A 116 -20.15 -2.96 22.86
CA ASN A 116 -21.50 -3.34 22.45
C ASN A 116 -21.53 -4.73 21.78
N LEU A 117 -20.51 -5.06 20.98
CA LEU A 117 -20.36 -6.39 20.38
C LEU A 117 -20.08 -7.46 21.43
N GLU A 118 -19.23 -7.18 22.41
CA GLU A 118 -18.97 -8.06 23.56
C GLU A 118 -20.24 -8.31 24.38
N ASN A 119 -21.10 -7.29 24.49
CA ASN A 119 -22.42 -7.38 25.13
C ASN A 119 -23.49 -8.08 24.27
N GLY A 120 -23.14 -8.59 23.08
CA GLY A 120 -24.02 -9.38 22.23
C GLY A 120 -24.83 -8.61 21.18
N THR A 121 -24.48 -7.34 20.92
CA THR A 121 -25.11 -6.57 19.83
C THR A 121 -24.70 -7.15 18.47
N THR A 122 -25.65 -7.30 17.54
CA THR A 122 -25.37 -7.81 16.18
C THR A 122 -25.11 -6.72 15.14
N LYS A 123 -25.38 -5.46 15.49
CA LYS A 123 -25.14 -4.31 14.63
C LYS A 123 -23.65 -4.14 14.38
N ARG A 124 -23.23 -4.23 13.12
CA ARG A 124 -21.85 -3.98 12.68
C ARG A 124 -21.67 -2.52 12.24
N MET A 125 -20.49 -1.98 12.51
CA MET A 125 -20.11 -0.63 12.07
C MET A 125 -18.78 -0.64 11.33
N LEU A 126 -18.65 0.33 10.44
CA LEU A 126 -17.46 0.59 9.64
C LEU A 126 -17.01 2.01 9.92
N PHE A 127 -15.71 2.20 10.08
CA PHE A 127 -15.13 3.48 10.41
C PHE A 127 -14.24 3.97 9.27
N PRO A 128 -14.35 5.24 8.87
CA PRO A 128 -13.44 5.80 7.88
C PRO A 128 -12.07 6.05 8.53
N PRO A 129 -10.97 5.67 7.87
CA PRO A 129 -9.64 6.06 8.31
C PRO A 129 -9.42 7.57 8.14
N LYS A 130 -8.54 8.15 8.95
CA LYS A 130 -8.21 9.58 8.93
C LYS A 130 -7.33 10.01 7.76
N TYR A 131 -6.71 9.07 7.05
CA TYR A 131 -5.99 9.34 5.81
C TYR A 131 -6.92 9.34 4.60
N THR A 132 -6.54 10.08 3.56
CA THR A 132 -7.38 10.36 2.39
C THR A 132 -7.25 9.35 1.25
N VAL A 133 -6.18 8.55 1.22
CA VAL A 133 -5.91 7.65 0.09
C VAL A 133 -7.07 6.67 -0.14
N ARG A 134 -7.41 6.45 -1.41
CA ARG A 134 -8.43 5.49 -1.86
C ARG A 134 -7.85 4.69 -3.03
N PRO A 135 -6.91 3.77 -2.77
CA PRO A 135 -6.15 3.12 -3.83
C PRO A 135 -7.06 2.33 -4.76
N THR A 136 -6.72 2.34 -6.05
CA THR A 136 -7.21 1.40 -7.05
C THR A 136 -6.39 0.11 -6.99
N LEU A 137 -6.80 -0.91 -7.73
CA LEU A 137 -6.04 -2.16 -7.84
C LEU A 137 -4.67 -1.91 -8.47
N GLU A 138 -4.61 -1.10 -9.51
CA GLU A 138 -3.38 -0.72 -10.20
C GLU A 138 -2.40 -0.02 -9.27
N MET A 139 -2.86 0.97 -8.50
CA MET A 139 -2.03 1.67 -7.51
C MET A 139 -1.48 0.74 -6.43
N LEU A 140 -2.28 -0.24 -6.00
CA LEU A 140 -1.84 -1.23 -5.02
C LEU A 140 -0.75 -2.12 -5.63
N ASP A 141 -0.94 -2.58 -6.87
CA ASP A 141 0.02 -3.43 -7.58
C ASP A 141 1.35 -2.72 -7.84
N GLU A 142 1.30 -1.45 -8.26
CA GLU A 142 2.50 -0.61 -8.38
C GLU A 142 3.23 -0.49 -7.05
N LYS A 143 2.50 -0.24 -5.95
CA LYS A 143 3.10 -0.10 -4.62
C LYS A 143 3.71 -1.39 -4.10
N LEU A 144 3.03 -2.52 -4.31
CA LEU A 144 3.53 -3.84 -3.93
C LEU A 144 4.76 -4.24 -4.76
N ASN A 145 4.76 -3.93 -6.06
CA ASN A 145 5.92 -4.13 -6.92
C ASN A 145 7.11 -3.26 -6.51
N GLU A 146 6.87 -2.00 -6.15
CA GLU A 146 7.89 -1.08 -5.63
C GLU A 146 8.60 -1.68 -4.39
N TRP A 147 7.85 -2.27 -3.47
CA TRP A 147 8.39 -2.76 -2.19
C TRP A 147 9.00 -4.15 -2.25
N PHE A 148 8.37 -5.08 -2.98
CA PHE A 148 8.69 -6.50 -2.87
C PHE A 148 9.12 -7.13 -4.18
N ASN A 149 8.94 -6.45 -5.31
CA ASN A 149 9.10 -7.02 -6.65
C ASN A 149 8.28 -8.33 -6.78
N LEU A 150 6.98 -8.20 -7.02
CA LEU A 150 6.04 -9.32 -6.92
C LEU A 150 6.42 -10.48 -7.83
N ASP A 151 7.02 -10.22 -9.00
CA ASP A 151 7.47 -11.24 -9.95
C ASP A 151 8.46 -12.23 -9.31
N ILE A 152 9.38 -11.73 -8.49
CA ILE A 152 10.35 -12.57 -7.78
C ILE A 152 9.66 -13.34 -6.66
N CYS A 153 8.75 -12.69 -5.93
CA CYS A 153 8.03 -13.34 -4.84
C CYS A 153 7.10 -14.45 -5.35
N GLU A 154 6.43 -14.26 -6.49
CA GLU A 154 5.52 -15.26 -7.07
C GLU A 154 6.25 -16.52 -7.51
N ARG A 155 7.44 -16.40 -8.11
CA ARG A 155 8.27 -17.57 -8.50
C ARG A 155 8.72 -18.40 -7.30
N ASN A 156 8.90 -17.75 -6.15
CA ASN A 156 9.31 -18.40 -4.91
C ASN A 156 8.11 -18.86 -4.06
N GLU A 157 6.88 -18.65 -4.52
CA GLU A 157 5.70 -19.00 -3.75
C GLU A 157 5.49 -20.52 -3.80
N PRO A 158 5.41 -21.20 -2.64
CA PRO A 158 5.18 -22.64 -2.64
C PRO A 158 3.78 -22.92 -3.21
N ILE A 159 3.72 -23.77 -4.23
CA ILE A 159 2.45 -24.26 -4.77
C ILE A 159 1.78 -25.14 -3.70
N PRO A 160 0.58 -24.79 -3.20
CA PRO A 160 -0.08 -25.57 -2.16
C PRO A 160 -0.39 -26.97 -2.70
N LYS A 161 0.18 -28.00 -2.07
CA LYS A 161 -0.07 -29.40 -2.44
C LYS A 161 -1.53 -29.75 -2.13
N GLY A 162 -2.31 -30.08 -3.15
CA GLY A 162 -3.64 -30.68 -3.02
C GLY A 162 -4.86 -29.76 -3.16
N GLU A 163 -4.71 -28.46 -3.40
CA GLU A 163 -5.85 -27.56 -3.67
C GLU A 163 -6.28 -27.54 -5.15
N PHE A 164 -5.39 -27.94 -6.06
CA PHE A 164 -5.67 -28.04 -7.50
C PHE A 164 -5.34 -29.44 -7.99
N ARG A 165 -6.32 -30.35 -7.92
CA ARG A 165 -6.34 -31.52 -8.81
C ARG A 165 -6.99 -31.05 -10.11
N PHE A 166 -6.18 -30.75 -11.12
CA PHE A 166 -6.70 -30.50 -12.47
C PHE A 166 -7.29 -31.78 -13.09
N ASP A 167 -7.03 -32.94 -12.48
CA ASP A 167 -7.35 -34.27 -12.98
C ASP A 167 -8.85 -34.62 -13.05
N GLU A 168 -9.77 -33.80 -12.52
CA GLU A 168 -11.20 -34.16 -12.43
C GLU A 168 -12.15 -33.25 -13.24
N PHE A 169 -11.64 -32.23 -13.94
CA PHE A 169 -12.51 -31.40 -14.79
C PHE A 169 -12.80 -32.08 -16.13
N ASN A 170 -13.81 -32.95 -16.14
CA ASN A 170 -14.33 -33.52 -17.38
C ASN A 170 -15.30 -32.53 -18.05
N LEU A 171 -14.90 -31.98 -19.19
CA LEU A 171 -15.79 -31.13 -19.99
C LEU A 171 -16.99 -31.98 -20.46
N PRO A 172 -18.24 -31.54 -20.24
CA PRO A 172 -19.42 -32.26 -20.68
C PRO A 172 -19.35 -32.61 -22.18
N ALA A 173 -19.72 -33.84 -22.55
CA ALA A 173 -19.52 -34.38 -23.90
C ALA A 173 -20.13 -33.52 -25.03
N HIS A 174 -21.23 -32.81 -24.76
CA HIS A 174 -21.87 -31.90 -25.72
C HIS A 174 -21.04 -30.64 -26.02
N LEU A 175 -20.16 -30.23 -25.11
CA LEU A 175 -19.21 -29.13 -25.33
C LEU A 175 -17.97 -29.63 -26.05
N LEU A 176 -17.47 -30.83 -25.72
CA LEU A 176 -16.36 -31.47 -26.45
C LEU A 176 -16.67 -31.66 -27.94
N ALA A 177 -17.91 -32.05 -28.26
CA ALA A 177 -18.34 -32.24 -29.65
C ALA A 177 -18.40 -30.95 -30.49
N GLN A 178 -18.34 -29.78 -29.85
CA GLN A 178 -18.32 -28.48 -30.52
C GLN A 178 -16.90 -27.93 -30.74
N ILE A 179 -15.88 -28.59 -30.18
CA ILE A 179 -14.49 -28.19 -30.35
C ILE A 179 -13.99 -28.76 -31.69
N PRO A 180 -13.50 -27.93 -32.61
CA PRO A 180 -12.86 -28.38 -33.84
C PRO A 180 -11.73 -29.39 -33.54
N PRO A 181 -11.60 -30.50 -34.29
CA PRO A 181 -10.57 -31.53 -34.07
C PRO A 181 -9.15 -30.95 -34.02
N ASP A 182 -8.92 -29.93 -34.85
CA ASP A 182 -7.66 -29.24 -35.08
C ASP A 182 -7.11 -28.53 -33.82
N LEU A 183 -7.96 -28.31 -32.79
CA LEU A 183 -7.60 -27.68 -31.53
C LEU A 183 -7.35 -28.68 -30.39
N LEU A 184 -7.73 -29.94 -30.56
CA LEU A 184 -7.50 -31.00 -29.56
C LEU A 184 -6.07 -31.54 -29.62
N ASP A 185 -5.46 -31.61 -30.81
CA ASP A 185 -4.08 -32.08 -30.97
C ASP A 185 -3.03 -31.08 -30.46
N ARG A 186 -3.30 -29.76 -30.56
CA ARG A 186 -2.39 -28.71 -30.05
C ARG A 186 -2.25 -28.67 -28.53
N GLY A 187 -3.22 -29.19 -27.79
CA GLY A 187 -3.14 -29.25 -26.33
C GLY A 187 -2.18 -30.34 -25.85
N ARG A 188 -2.11 -31.45 -26.60
CA ARG A 188 -1.33 -32.64 -26.25
C ARG A 188 0.17 -32.45 -26.46
N GLU A 189 0.55 -31.77 -27.54
CA GLU A 189 1.95 -31.45 -27.85
C GLU A 189 2.57 -30.54 -26.78
N LYS A 190 1.78 -29.64 -26.16
CA LYS A 190 2.26 -28.76 -25.08
C LYS A 190 2.41 -29.46 -23.74
N GLU A 191 1.56 -30.42 -23.41
CA GLU A 191 1.68 -31.20 -22.18
C GLU A 191 2.89 -32.15 -22.21
N GLU A 192 3.28 -32.62 -23.40
CA GLU A 192 4.49 -33.45 -23.59
C GLU A 192 5.78 -32.61 -23.51
N GLU A 193 5.82 -31.39 -24.06
CA GLU A 193 6.97 -30.47 -23.92
C GLU A 193 7.20 -30.02 -22.46
N GLU A 194 6.12 -29.75 -21.69
CA GLU A 194 6.25 -29.34 -20.28
C GLU A 194 6.65 -30.49 -19.33
N GLN A 195 6.44 -31.76 -19.72
CA GLN A 195 6.91 -32.91 -18.95
C GLN A 195 8.38 -33.22 -19.18
N GLU A 196 8.89 -33.13 -20.42
CA GLU A 196 10.31 -33.35 -20.71
C GLU A 196 11.22 -32.29 -20.03
N GLU A 197 10.79 -31.03 -19.97
CA GLU A 197 11.56 -29.96 -19.30
C GLU A 197 11.65 -30.18 -17.77
N SER A 198 10.73 -30.95 -17.18
CA SER A 198 10.70 -31.24 -15.74
C SER A 198 11.56 -32.45 -15.32
N GLU A 199 11.88 -33.35 -16.24
CA GLU A 199 12.71 -34.54 -15.96
C GLU A 199 14.22 -34.26 -16.11
N GLU A 200 14.62 -33.23 -16.87
CA GLU A 200 16.05 -32.87 -17.02
C GLU A 200 16.64 -32.20 -15.77
N ASP A 201 15.83 -31.54 -14.93
CA ASP A 201 16.30 -30.86 -13.71
C ASP A 201 16.51 -31.80 -12.50
N GLU A 202 15.92 -33.01 -12.47
CA GLU A 202 16.11 -33.96 -11.36
C GLU A 202 17.37 -34.85 -11.49
N THR A 203 18.03 -34.90 -12.65
CA THR A 203 19.21 -35.78 -12.85
C THR A 203 20.57 -35.11 -12.61
N GLY A 204 20.59 -33.83 -12.19
CA GLY A 204 21.80 -33.01 -12.08
C GLY A 204 22.63 -33.11 -10.78
N GLU A 205 22.16 -33.73 -9.69
CA GLU A 205 22.93 -33.80 -8.43
C GLU A 205 23.38 -35.23 -8.07
N CYS A 206 24.37 -35.72 -8.82
CA CYS A 206 25.24 -36.79 -8.36
C CYS A 206 26.66 -36.25 -8.16
N SER A 207 27.13 -36.24 -6.91
CA SER A 207 28.43 -36.74 -6.44
C SER A 207 29.22 -35.82 -5.48
N THR A 208 29.93 -36.51 -4.57
CA THR A 208 30.94 -36.06 -3.59
C THR A 208 30.37 -35.62 -2.22
N SER A 209 30.76 -36.16 -1.06
CA SER A 209 32.01 -36.85 -0.67
C SER A 209 31.77 -37.78 0.52
N LYS A 210 32.27 -39.02 0.45
CA LYS A 210 32.69 -39.81 1.62
C LYS A 210 34.17 -39.53 1.85
N SER A 211 34.54 -39.11 3.05
CA SER A 211 35.79 -39.46 3.75
C SER A 211 35.65 -39.09 5.21
#